data_AF-A0A7D9J809-F1
#
_entry.id   AF-A0A7D9J809-F1
#
_cell.length_a   1.000
_cell.length_b   1.000
_cell.length_c   1.000
_cell.angle_alpha   90.00
_cell.angle_beta   90.00
_cell.angle_gamma   90.00
#
_symmetry.space_group_name_H-M   'P 1'
#
loop_
_entity.id
_entity.type
_entity.pdbx_description
1 polymer ?
#
loop_
_entity_poly.entity_id
_entity_poly.type
_entity_poly.pdbx_seq_one_letter_code
_entity_poly.pdbx_strand_id
1 'polypeptide(L)'
;MVRARGETYEILFNLERKKQSKANITKIRTSEGETTCPEDILEEARKFYQNLYSPEQTDAEIQKEFLNNLTKSLDHHQSRSCEGPVTEAELLKAVKKLNLNKTPGPDGLA
;
A
#
# COMPACT_ATOMS: atom_id res chain seq x y z
N MET A 1 -9.04 36.56 22.64
CA MET A 1 -9.76 36.35 21.35
C MET A 1 -9.38 34.98 20.80
N VAL A 2 -9.93 33.90 21.37
CA VAL A 2 -9.59 32.50 21.05
C VAL A 2 -10.80 31.87 20.38
N ARG A 3 -10.88 31.94 19.04
CA ARG A 3 -12.02 31.42 18.28
C ARG A 3 -11.61 30.88 16.91
N ALA A 4 -10.49 30.16 16.84
CA ALA A 4 -9.97 29.60 15.57
C ALA A 4 -9.69 28.08 15.63
N ARG A 5 -9.73 27.45 16.82
CA ARG A 5 -9.40 26.01 16.95
C ARG A 5 -10.57 25.09 16.58
N GLY A 6 -11.83 25.48 16.79
CA GLY A 6 -12.99 24.61 16.49
C GLY A 6 -13.29 24.45 14.99
N GLU A 7 -13.13 25.53 14.22
CA GLU A 7 -13.48 25.57 12.79
C GLU A 7 -12.52 24.71 11.94
N THR A 8 -11.28 24.54 12.37
CA THR A 8 -10.28 23.73 11.66
C THR A 8 -10.51 22.23 11.83
N TYR A 9 -10.98 21.77 13.00
CA TYR A 9 -11.32 20.35 13.22
C TYR A 9 -12.54 19.91 12.41
N GLU A 10 -13.57 20.76 12.30
CA GLU A 10 -14.75 20.49 11.48
C GLU A 10 -14.38 20.31 9.99
N ILE A 11 -13.47 21.13 9.47
CA ILE A 11 -12.99 21.00 8.09
C ILE A 11 -12.23 19.68 7.90
N LEU A 12 -11.32 19.34 8.80
CA LEU A 12 -10.57 18.08 8.74
C LEU A 12 -11.50 16.87 8.81
N PHE A 13 -12.47 16.88 9.71
CA PHE A 13 -13.44 15.79 9.86
C PHE A 13 -14.32 15.63 8.62
N ASN A 14 -14.72 16.73 7.99
CA ASN A 14 -15.45 16.71 6.72
C ASN A 14 -14.61 16.16 5.56
N LEU A 15 -13.33 16.53 5.50
CA LEU A 15 -12.41 15.99 4.50
C LEU A 15 -12.21 14.48 4.70
N GLU A 16 -12.06 14.04 5.95
CA GLU A 16 -11.85 12.63 6.27
C GLU A 16 -13.08 11.79 5.94
N ARG A 17 -14.29 12.26 6.27
CA ARG A 17 -15.54 11.60 5.86
C ARG A 17 -15.66 11.49 4.34
N LYS A 18 -15.31 12.54 3.60
CA LYS A 18 -15.32 12.54 2.13
C LYS A 18 -14.27 11.57 1.55
N LYS A 19 -13.12 11.42 2.21
CA LYS A 19 -12.11 10.43 1.82
C LYS A 19 -12.61 9.02 2.08
N GLN A 20 -13.10 8.76 3.29
CA GLN A 20 -13.65 7.46 3.67
C GLN A 20 -14.80 7.04 2.75
N SER A 21 -15.72 7.94 2.41
CA SER A 21 -16.84 7.63 1.51
C SER A 21 -16.38 7.28 0.09
N LYS A 22 -15.25 7.83 -0.37
CA LYS A 22 -14.66 7.53 -1.67
C LYS A 22 -13.82 6.26 -1.67
N ALA A 23 -13.16 5.97 -0.54
CA ALA A 23 -12.33 4.78 -0.39
C ALA A 23 -13.16 3.53 -0.07
N ASN A 24 -14.39 3.69 0.41
CA ASN A 24 -15.27 2.57 0.74
C ASN A 24 -15.79 1.89 -0.53
N ILE A 25 -15.50 0.59 -0.66
CA ILE A 25 -16.04 -0.26 -1.71
C ILE A 25 -17.43 -0.70 -1.28
N THR A 26 -18.47 -0.07 -1.82
CA THR A 26 -19.87 -0.34 -1.46
C THR A 26 -20.54 -1.39 -2.36
N LYS A 27 -19.92 -1.70 -3.50
CA LYS A 27 -20.47 -2.61 -4.50
C LYS A 27 -19.36 -3.19 -5.36
N ILE A 28 -19.41 -4.50 -5.62
CA ILE A 28 -18.51 -5.18 -6.54
C ILE A 28 -19.30 -6.10 -7.48
N ARG A 29 -18.65 -6.51 -8.57
CA ARG A 29 -19.18 -7.53 -9.48
C ARG A 29 -18.47 -8.85 -9.21
N THR A 30 -19.26 -9.87 -8.89
CA THR A 30 -18.85 -11.26 -8.69
C THR A 30 -19.26 -12.11 -9.89
N SER A 31 -18.89 -13.39 -9.87
CA SER A 31 -19.33 -14.38 -10.86
C SER A 31 -20.85 -14.62 -10.85
N GLU A 32 -21.50 -14.44 -9.71
CA GLU A 32 -22.95 -14.61 -9.53
C GLU A 32 -23.75 -13.33 -9.84
N GLY A 33 -23.08 -12.20 -10.05
CA GLY A 33 -23.69 -10.90 -10.30
C GLY A 33 -23.10 -9.78 -9.43
N GLU A 34 -23.80 -8.66 -9.34
CA GLU A 34 -23.37 -7.55 -8.48
C GLU A 34 -23.82 -7.77 -7.04
N THR A 35 -22.92 -7.56 -6.08
CA THR A 35 -23.24 -7.61 -4.64
C THR A 35 -22.89 -6.31 -3.94
N THR A 36 -23.71 -5.95 -2.96
CA THR A 36 -23.49 -4.84 -2.01
C THR A 36 -23.35 -5.36 -0.57
N CYS A 37 -23.40 -6.68 -0.40
CA CYS A 37 -23.29 -7.33 0.90
C CYS A 37 -21.83 -7.28 1.38
N PRO A 38 -21.53 -6.71 2.56
CA PRO A 38 -20.16 -6.57 3.04
C PRO A 38 -19.40 -7.90 3.14
N GLU A 39 -20.06 -8.96 3.58
CA GLU A 39 -19.48 -10.29 3.73
C GLU A 39 -19.07 -10.88 2.37
N ASP A 40 -19.94 -10.75 1.36
CA ASP A 40 -19.65 -11.20 0.00
C ASP A 40 -18.53 -10.37 -0.63
N ILE A 41 -18.50 -9.06 -0.36
CA ILE A 41 -17.43 -8.18 -0.84
C ILE A 41 -16.08 -8.63 -0.30
N LEU A 42 -16.00 -8.93 0.99
CA LEU A 42 -14.77 -9.39 1.64
C LEU A 42 -14.34 -10.76 1.12
N GLU A 43 -15.28 -11.70 0.97
CA GLU A 43 -14.98 -13.05 0.49
C GLU A 43 -14.50 -13.05 -0.96
N GLU A 44 -15.12 -12.25 -1.84
CA GLU A 44 -14.68 -12.11 -3.22
C GLU A 44 -13.31 -11.43 -3.31
N ALA A 45 -13.07 -10.36 -2.52
CA ALA A 45 -11.76 -9.71 -2.47
C ALA A 45 -10.67 -10.69 -2.01
N ARG A 46 -10.98 -11.51 -1.00
CA ARG A 46 -10.08 -12.56 -0.52
C ARG A 46 -9.76 -13.57 -1.63
N LYS A 47 -10.79 -14.12 -2.30
CA LYS A 47 -10.63 -15.07 -3.41
C LYS A 47 -9.80 -14.47 -4.55
N PHE A 48 -10.11 -13.24 -4.94
CA PHE A 48 -9.39 -12.52 -5.99
C PHE A 48 -7.89 -12.44 -5.69
N TYR A 49 -7.51 -11.95 -4.51
CA TYR A 49 -6.09 -11.80 -4.17
C TYR A 49 -5.40 -13.14 -3.90
N GLN A 50 -6.11 -14.13 -3.37
CA GLN A 50 -5.58 -15.49 -3.26
C GLN A 50 -5.22 -16.06 -4.63
N ASN A 51 -6.07 -15.86 -5.64
CA ASN A 51 -5.81 -16.30 -7.00
C ASN A 51 -4.71 -15.47 -7.67
N LEU A 52 -4.73 -14.14 -7.50
CA LEU A 52 -3.76 -13.23 -8.12
C LEU A 52 -2.33 -13.51 -7.66
N TYR A 53 -2.17 -13.83 -6.37
CA TYR A 53 -0.87 -14.18 -5.78
C TYR A 53 -0.66 -15.69 -5.64
N SER A 54 -1.51 -16.50 -6.28
CA SER A 54 -1.29 -17.95 -6.30
C SER A 54 -0.04 -18.26 -7.15
N PRO A 55 0.80 -19.23 -6.74
CA PRO A 55 1.94 -19.63 -7.55
C PRO A 55 1.45 -20.25 -8.87
N GLU A 56 1.73 -19.60 -10.00
CA GLU A 56 1.49 -20.14 -11.33
C GLU A 56 2.81 -20.65 -11.93
N GLN A 57 2.73 -21.74 -12.69
CA GLN A 57 3.91 -22.27 -13.38
C GLN A 57 4.34 -21.28 -14.45
N THR A 58 5.52 -20.69 -14.27
CA THR A 58 6.10 -19.76 -15.24
C THR A 58 6.96 -20.53 -16.24
N ASP A 59 6.84 -20.22 -17.53
CA ASP A 59 7.74 -20.75 -18.55
C ASP A 59 9.18 -20.27 -18.28
N ALA A 60 10.08 -21.22 -18.02
CA ALA A 60 11.46 -20.94 -17.66
C ALA A 60 12.25 -20.27 -18.80
N GLU A 61 11.93 -20.56 -20.06
CA GLU A 61 12.61 -19.97 -21.22
C GLU A 61 12.18 -18.51 -21.39
N ILE A 62 10.88 -18.22 -21.28
CA ILE A 62 10.37 -16.83 -21.33
C ILE A 62 10.93 -16.01 -20.17
N GLN A 63 10.95 -16.58 -18.96
CA GLN A 63 11.52 -15.93 -17.78
C GLN A 63 13.00 -15.58 -18.01
N LYS A 64 13.77 -16.54 -18.52
CA LYS A 64 15.20 -16.36 -18.79
C LYS A 64 15.44 -15.33 -19.88
N GLU A 65 14.67 -15.37 -20.97
CA GLU A 65 14.74 -14.36 -22.03
C GLU A 65 14.49 -12.95 -21.46
N PHE A 66 13.42 -12.78 -20.69
CA PHE A 66 13.07 -11.51 -20.07
C PHE A 66 14.17 -11.01 -19.13
N LEU A 67 14.67 -11.86 -18.23
CA LEU A 67 15.70 -11.49 -17.26
C LEU A 67 17.05 -11.20 -17.93
N ASN A 68 17.41 -11.89 -19.01
CA ASN A 68 18.64 -11.64 -19.75
C ASN A 68 18.63 -10.27 -20.45
N ASN A 69 17.46 -9.71 -20.74
CA ASN A 69 17.33 -8.37 -21.30
C ASN A 69 17.54 -7.26 -20.25
N LEU A 70 17.61 -7.59 -18.96
CA LEU A 70 17.89 -6.63 -17.90
C LEU A 70 19.38 -6.32 -17.83
N THR A 71 19.74 -5.08 -18.14
CA THR A 71 21.13 -4.60 -18.14
C THR A 71 21.59 -4.03 -16.80
N LYS A 72 20.67 -3.85 -15.85
CA LYS A 72 20.94 -3.31 -14.52
C LYS A 72 20.57 -4.35 -13.48
N SER A 73 21.57 -4.75 -12.70
CA SER A 73 21.39 -5.55 -11.50
C SER A 73 22.16 -4.91 -10.36
N LEU A 74 21.71 -5.11 -9.14
CA LEU A 74 22.45 -4.71 -7.96
C LEU A 74 23.72 -5.55 -7.86
N ASP A 75 24.82 -4.94 -7.45
CA ASP A 75 25.98 -5.72 -7.06
C ASP A 75 25.68 -6.51 -5.77
N HIS A 76 26.54 -7.48 -5.45
CA HIS A 76 26.36 -8.32 -4.27
C HIS A 76 26.28 -7.49 -2.97
N HIS A 77 27.05 -6.41 -2.86
CA HIS A 77 27.04 -5.58 -1.65
C HIS A 77 25.74 -4.79 -1.52
N GLN A 78 25.23 -4.23 -2.63
CA GLN A 78 23.97 -3.52 -2.68
C GLN A 78 22.77 -4.43 -2.36
N SER A 79 22.69 -5.60 -2.99
CA SER A 79 21.64 -6.58 -2.69
C SER A 79 21.68 -6.98 -1.22
N ARG A 80 22.86 -7.31 -0.67
CA ARG A 80 23.01 -7.63 0.76
C ARG A 80 22.60 -6.47 1.68
N SER A 81 22.85 -5.22 1.27
CA SER A 81 22.42 -4.05 2.03
C SER A 81 20.90 -3.88 2.02
N CYS A 82 20.20 -4.33 0.97
CA CYS A 82 18.74 -4.26 0.89
C CYS A 82 18.03 -5.42 1.59
N GLU A 83 18.65 -6.61 1.58
CA GLU A 83 18.07 -7.85 2.13
C GLU A 83 18.54 -8.16 3.56
N GLY A 84 19.48 -7.37 4.09
CA GLY A 84 19.98 -7.51 5.45
C GLY A 84 18.99 -7.05 6.53
N PRO A 85 19.27 -7.36 7.81
CA PRO A 85 18.45 -6.87 8.91
C PRO A 85 18.50 -5.35 9.00
N VAL A 86 17.34 -4.72 9.21
CA VAL A 86 17.24 -3.27 9.41
C VAL A 86 17.98 -2.89 10.69
N THR A 87 18.92 -1.96 10.58
CA THR A 87 19.75 -1.51 11.70
C THR A 87 19.14 -0.31 12.44
N GLU A 88 19.48 -0.13 13.72
CA GLU A 88 19.06 1.04 14.50
C GLU A 88 19.52 2.36 13.85
N ALA A 89 20.70 2.37 13.25
CA ALA A 89 21.23 3.54 12.55
C ALA A 89 20.36 3.93 11.34
N GLU A 90 19.88 2.94 10.59
CA GLU A 90 18.96 3.16 9.46
C GLU A 90 17.60 3.68 9.94
N LEU A 91 17.05 3.11 11.02
CA LEU A 91 15.82 3.59 11.64
C LEU A 91 15.96 5.03 12.12
N LEU A 92 17.02 5.35 12.85
CA LEU A 92 17.29 6.71 13.32
C LEU A 92 17.44 7.69 12.15
N LYS A 93 18.11 7.27 11.06
CA LYS A 93 18.27 8.08 9.86
C LYS A 93 16.93 8.29 9.14
N ALA A 94 16.09 7.27 9.06
CA ALA A 94 14.75 7.37 8.49
C ALA A 94 13.88 8.34 9.29
N VAL A 95 13.84 8.19 10.63
CA VAL A 95 13.11 9.09 11.54
C VAL A 95 13.58 10.53 11.40
N LYS A 96 14.90 10.76 11.35
CA LYS A 96 15.46 12.11 11.16
C LYS A 96 15.15 12.74 9.80
N LYS A 97 14.89 11.93 8.77
CA LYS A 97 14.51 12.38 7.43
C LYS A 97 13.02 12.65 7.28
N LEU A 98 12.19 12.22 8.22
CA LEU A 98 10.77 12.55 8.22
C LEU A 98 10.60 14.07 8.42
N ASN A 99 9.61 14.63 7.74
CA ASN A 99 9.28 16.05 7.88
C ASN A 99 8.86 16.34 9.34
N LEU A 100 9.51 17.33 9.97
CA LEU A 100 9.17 17.78 11.32
C LEU A 100 7.69 18.16 11.40
N ASN A 101 7.00 17.68 12.45
CA ASN A 101 5.58 17.92 12.71
C ASN A 101 4.60 17.37 11.64
N LYS A 102 5.05 16.49 10.73
CA LYS A 102 4.16 15.65 9.94
C LYS A 102 4.15 14.25 10.51
N THR A 103 3.06 13.91 11.19
CA THR A 103 2.70 12.50 11.37
C THR A 103 2.44 11.93 9.97
N PRO A 104 2.92 10.72 9.64
CA PRO A 104 2.46 10.03 8.43
C PRO A 104 0.93 10.08 8.40
N GLY A 105 0.35 10.25 7.21
CA GLY A 105 -1.11 10.08 7.08
C GLY A 105 -1.54 8.71 7.60
N PRO A 106 -2.85 8.47 7.80
CA PRO A 106 -3.34 7.14 8.17
C PRO A 106 -2.91 6.01 7.22
N ASP A 107 -2.43 6.33 6.02
CA ASP A 107 -1.84 5.45 5.01
C ASP A 107 -0.29 5.33 5.07
N GLY A 108 0.37 5.98 6.03
CA GLY A 108 1.78 5.73 6.36
C GLY A 108 2.81 6.20 5.33
N LEU A 109 2.40 6.84 4.25
CA LEU A 109 3.29 7.34 3.19
C LEU A 109 3.41 8.85 3.30
N ALA A 110 4.66 9.32 3.44
CA ALA A 110 5.03 10.73 3.49
C ALA A 110 5.30 11.30 2.10
#